data_AF-M0M729-F1
#
_entry.id   AF-M0M729-F1
#
_cell.length_a   1.000
_cell.length_b   1.000
_cell.length_c   1.000
_cell.angle_alpha   90.00
_cell.angle_beta   90.00
_cell.angle_gamma   90.00
#
_symmetry.space_group_name_H-M   'P 1'
#
loop_
_entity.id
_entity.type
_entity.pdbx_description
1 polymer ?
#
loop_
_entity_poly.entity_id
_entity_poly.type
_entity_poly.pdbx_seq_one_letter_code
_entity_poly.pdbx_strand_id
1 'polypeptide(L)' 'MRSRAVAGVDPLGCSGTRITTTLLYELERWDGRYGLATMCVGFGQGIAAVFERTGTV' A
#
# COMPACT_ATOMS: atom_id res chain seq x y z
N MET A 1 4.60 3.18 10.65
CA MET A 1 3.53 2.50 11.42
C MET A 1 2.65 3.51 12.16
N ARG A 2 1.73 4.20 11.47
CA ARG A 2 0.64 4.96 12.10
C ARG A 2 -0.61 4.86 11.23
N SER A 3 -1.37 3.79 11.41
CA SER A 3 -2.74 3.70 10.92
C SER A 3 -3.59 3.05 12.01
N ARG A 4 -4.25 3.90 12.79
CA ARG A 4 -5.20 3.52 13.83
C ARG A 4 -6.58 3.58 13.17
N ALA A 5 -7.14 2.43 12.81
CA ALA A 5 -8.53 2.34 12.39
C ALA A 5 -9.40 2.48 13.65
N VAL A 6 -10.04 3.64 13.82
CA VAL A 6 -11.04 3.85 14.87
C VAL A 6 -12.37 4.10 14.18
N ALA A 7 -13.33 3.24 14.49
CA ALA A 7 -14.77 3.40 14.36
C ALA A 7 -15.28 4.40 13.29
N GLY A 8 -15.80 3.86 12.19
CA GLY A 8 -16.71 4.57 11.31
C GLY A 8 -16.07 5.06 10.01
N VAL A 9 -16.01 4.16 9.02
CA VAL A 9 -15.86 4.52 7.60
C VAL A 9 -14.60 5.32 7.28
N ASP A 10 -13.43 4.69 7.35
CA ASP A 10 -12.45 4.94 6.29
C ASP A 10 -13.08 4.37 5.01
N PRO A 11 -13.11 5.11 3.88
CA PRO A 11 -13.51 4.54 2.60
C PRO A 11 -12.70 3.25 2.46
N LEU A 12 -13.36 2.09 2.37
CA LEU A 12 -12.76 0.77 2.69
C LEU A 12 -11.47 0.44 1.90
N GLY A 13 -11.15 1.22 0.87
CA GLY A 13 -9.88 1.20 0.14
C GLY A 13 -8.97 2.42 0.28
N CYS A 14 -9.38 3.58 0.81
CA CYS A 14 -8.55 4.80 0.84
C CYS A 14 -7.24 4.64 1.63
N SER A 15 -7.24 3.88 2.73
CA SER A 15 -6.00 3.58 3.46
C SER A 15 -5.09 2.64 2.65
N GLY A 16 -5.65 1.65 1.95
CA GLY A 16 -4.92 0.75 1.07
C GLY A 16 -4.37 1.46 -0.18
N THR A 17 -5.16 2.34 -0.79
CA THR A 17 -4.77 3.20 -1.91
C THR A 17 -3.67 4.15 -1.49
N ARG A 18 -3.76 4.79 -0.32
CA ARG A 18 -2.70 5.68 0.17
C ARG A 18 -1.39 4.93 0.40
N ILE A 19 -1.43 3.73 1.01
CA ILE A 19 -0.24 2.88 1.19
C ILE A 19 0.38 2.51 -0.17
N THR A 20 -0.45 2.11 -1.13
CA THR A 20 -0.01 1.70 -2.47
C THR A 20 0.56 2.88 -3.25
N THR A 21 -0.10 4.04 -3.26
CA THR A 21 0.37 5.25 -3.92
C THR A 21 1.67 5.76 -3.32
N THR A 22 1.81 5.76 -1.99
CA THR A 22 3.07 6.12 -1.35
C THR A 22 4.18 5.14 -1.71
N LEU A 23 3.89 3.84 -1.77
CA LEU A 23 4.87 2.82 -2.16
C LEU A 23 5.34 2.98 -3.61
N LEU A 24 4.43 3.25 -4.54
CA LEU A 24 4.79 3.52 -5.94
C LEU A 24 5.63 4.79 -6.07
N TYR A 25 5.26 5.85 -5.35
CA TYR A 25 6.03 7.10 -5.35
C TYR A 25 7.42 6.93 -4.74
N GLU A 26 7.55 6.14 -3.66
CA GLU A 26 8.84 5.79 -3.07
C GLU A 26 9.66 4.89 -4.02
N LEU A 27 9.05 3.91 -4.71
CA LEU A 27 9.75 3.11 -5.71
C LEU A 27 10.30 3.96 -6.86
N GLU A 28 9.52 4.94 -7.33
CA GLU A 28 9.94 5.86 -8.37
C GLU A 28 11.04 6.81 -7.88
N ARG A 29 10.89 7.36 -6.67
CA ARG A 29 11.88 8.27 -6.07
C ARG A 29 13.23 7.59 -5.78
N TRP A 30 13.21 6.32 -5.38
CA TRP A 30 14.41 5.58 -4.98
C TRP A 30 14.96 4.66 -6.07
N ASP A 31 14.41 4.73 -7.29
CA ASP A 31 14.73 3.82 -8.39
C ASP A 31 14.65 2.32 -7.99
N GLY A 32 13.74 1.99 -7.07
CA GLY A 32 13.55 0.65 -6.55
C GLY A 32 12.79 -0.25 -7.54
N ARG A 33 13.25 -1.49 -7.77
CA ARG A 33 12.61 -2.41 -8.74
C ARG A 33 11.35 -3.08 -8.21
N TYR A 34 11.32 -3.41 -6.92
CA TYR A 34 10.23 -4.15 -6.28
C TYR A 34 9.81 -3.49 -4.98
N GLY A 35 8.50 -3.40 -4.75
CA GLY A 35 7.93 -2.98 -3.48
C GLY A 35 6.78 -3.87 -3.04
N LEU A 36 6.62 -4.01 -1.73
CA LEU A 36 5.58 -4.83 -1.10
C LEU A 36 4.65 -3.93 -0.28
N ALA A 37 3.37 -3.89 -0.64
CA ALA A 37 2.33 -3.26 0.17
C ALA A 37 1.56 -4.33 0.96
N THR A 38 1.48 -4.18 2.29
CA THR A 38 0.66 -5.04 3.14
C THR A 38 -0.33 -4.22 3.94
N MET A 39 -1.58 -4.69 4.01
CA MET A 39 -2.65 -4.00 4.73
C MET A 39 -3.55 -5.01 5.45
N CYS A 40 -3.95 -4.66 6.67
CA CYS A 40 -4.95 -5.40 7.42
C CYS A 40 -6.34 -4.95 6.95
N VAL A 41 -7.13 -5.89 6.46
CA VAL A 41 -8.56 -5.73 6.24
C VAL A 41 -9.25 -6.31 7.46
N GLY A 42 -10.31 -5.68 7.98
CA GLY A 42 -11.02 -6.16 9.17
C GLY A 42 -11.42 -7.65 9.06
N PHE A 43 -11.84 -8.27 10.17
CA PHE A 43 -12.14 -9.71 10.24
C PHE A 43 -10.91 -10.63 10.21
N GLY A 44 -9.72 -10.11 10.50
CA GLY A 44 -8.48 -10.90 10.59
C GLY A 44 -7.86 -11.25 9.23
N GLN A 45 -8.24 -10.53 8.17
CA GLN A 45 -7.73 -10.76 6.82
C GLN A 45 -6.61 -9.76 6.49
N GLY A 46 -5.63 -10.19 5.70
CA GLY A 46 -4.56 -9.33 5.21
C GLY A 46 -4.49 -9.41 3.70
N ILE A 47 -4.27 -8.27 3.05
CA ILE A 47 -3.95 -8.22 1.61
C ILE A 47 -2.48 -7.84 1.50
N ALA A 48 -1.73 -8.62 0.71
CA ALA A 48 -0.37 -8.32 0.33
C ALA A 48 -0.30 -8.22 -1.20
N ALA A 49 0.24 -7.11 -1.70
CA ALA A 49 0.45 -6.88 -3.13
C ALA A 49 1.93 -6.55 -3.37
N VAL A 50 2.51 -7.19 -4.37
CA VAL A 50 3.87 -6.93 -4.84
C VAL A 50 3.76 -6.08 -6.10
N PHE A 51 4.49 -4.97 -6.13
CA PHE A 51 4.58 -4.07 -7.28
C PHE A 51 5.98 -4.14 -7.86
N GLU A 52 6.06 -4.28 -9.17
CA GLU A 52 7.28 -4.14 -9.95
C GLU A 52 7.24 -2.85 -10.76
N ARG A 53 8.37 -2.15 -10.84
CA ARG A 53 8.48 -0.97 -11.67
C ARG A 53 8.73 -1.39 -13.12
N THR A 54 7.77 -1.15 -13.99
CA THR A 54 7.81 -1.48 -15.43
C THR A 54 8.75 -0.60 -16.26
N GLY A 55 9.31 0.48 -15.69
CA GLY A 55 10.31 1.36 -16.31
C GLY A 55 11.70 0.73 -16.38
N THR A 56 11.80 -0.45 -16.98
CA THR A 56 13.05 -1.04 -17.43
C THR A 56 12.95 -1.22 -18.95
N VAL A 57 12.95 -0.11 -19.68
CA VAL A 57 13.45 0.06 -21.06
C VAL A 57 13.70 1.52 -21.33
#